data_AF-A0A1M5P0L8-F1
#
_entry.id   AF-A0A1M5P0L8-F1
#
_cell.length_a   1.000
_cell.length_b   1.000
_cell.length_c   1.000
_cell.angle_alpha   90.00
_cell.angle_beta   90.00
_cell.angle_gamma   90.00
#
_symmetry.space_group_name_H-M   'P 1'
#
loop_
_entity.id
_entity.type
_entity.pdbx_description
1 polymer ?
#
loop_
_entity_poly.entity_id
_entity_poly.type
_entity_poly.pdbx_seq_one_letter_code
_entity_poly.pdbx_strand_id
1 'polypeptide(L)'
;MSTATKPNHIGRKISRIRELKDMKQEALAQALGISQQTVSAIENSETIDDAKLAEVAKALGVSVEAIKNFTEENMINYFNSFYDNSFAHGTMSPYYCTFNPIDKVVELLERMLQAEKEKVEYLEKLLKEK
;
A
#
# COMPACT_ATOMS: atom_id res chain seq x y z
N MET A 1 -10.70 -31.74 10.44
CA MET A 1 -10.86 -30.41 9.82
C MET A 1 -10.71 -30.61 8.31
N SER A 2 -11.82 -30.64 7.58
CA SER A 2 -11.82 -30.96 6.14
C SER A 2 -11.13 -29.85 5.35
N THR A 3 -9.96 -30.14 4.80
CA THR A 3 -9.28 -29.31 3.79
C THR A 3 -9.92 -29.54 2.42
N ALA A 4 -11.22 -29.27 2.32
CA ALA A 4 -11.88 -29.19 1.02
C ALA A 4 -11.33 -27.94 0.33
N THR A 5 -10.67 -28.14 -0.81
CA THR A 5 -10.26 -27.11 -1.75
C THR A 5 -11.44 -26.17 -2.00
N LYS A 6 -11.47 -25.02 -1.29
CA LYS A 6 -12.55 -24.03 -1.39
C LYS A 6 -12.70 -23.67 -2.87
N PRO A 7 -13.90 -23.83 -3.48
CA PRO A 7 -14.12 -23.40 -4.84
C PRO A 7 -13.75 -21.92 -4.96
N ASN A 8 -13.11 -21.56 -6.07
CA ASN A 8 -12.54 -20.24 -6.34
C ASN A 8 -13.66 -19.21 -6.55
N HIS A 9 -14.39 -18.89 -5.49
CA HIS A 9 -15.59 -18.06 -5.53
C HIS A 9 -15.21 -16.59 -5.54
N ILE A 10 -15.27 -15.96 -6.72
CA ILE A 10 -14.84 -14.57 -6.92
C ILE A 10 -15.68 -13.59 -6.10
N GLY A 11 -17.00 -13.78 -6.03
CA GLY A 11 -17.87 -12.94 -5.21
C GLY A 11 -17.49 -12.88 -3.73
N ARG A 12 -17.09 -14.00 -3.12
CA ARG A 12 -16.63 -14.05 -1.73
C ARG A 12 -15.32 -13.29 -1.53
N LYS A 13 -14.42 -13.35 -2.51
CA LYS A 13 -13.17 -12.58 -2.50
C LYS A 13 -13.45 -11.07 -2.56
N ILE A 14 -14.40 -10.66 -3.41
CA ILE A 14 -14.87 -9.27 -3.49
C ILE A 14 -15.46 -8.79 -2.17
N SER A 15 -16.36 -9.57 -1.55
CA SER A 15 -16.94 -9.23 -0.23
C SER A 15 -15.85 -9.05 0.81
N ARG A 16 -14.85 -9.94 0.82
CA ARG A 16 -13.76 -9.85 1.78
C ARG A 16 -12.92 -8.60 1.56
N ILE A 17 -12.48 -8.34 0.33
CA ILE A 17 -11.71 -7.12 -0.01
C ILE A 17 -12.50 -5.85 0.35
N ARG A 18 -13.81 -5.84 0.12
CA ARG A 18 -14.69 -4.74 0.49
C ARG A 18 -14.70 -4.50 2.01
N GLU A 19 -14.89 -5.56 2.80
CA GLU A 19 -14.85 -5.48 4.26
C GLU A 19 -13.50 -4.96 4.78
N LEU A 20 -12.38 -5.39 4.17
CA LEU A 20 -11.05 -4.91 4.55
C LEU A 20 -10.84 -3.43 4.28
N LYS A 21 -11.52 -2.89 3.28
CA LYS A 21 -11.52 -1.45 2.97
C LYS A 21 -12.54 -0.66 3.77
N ASP A 22 -13.17 -1.28 4.77
CA ASP A 22 -14.24 -0.70 5.59
C ASP A 22 -15.37 -0.09 4.74
N MET A 23 -15.66 -0.72 3.60
CA MET A 23 -16.63 -0.23 2.62
C MET A 23 -17.97 -0.94 2.78
N LYS A 24 -19.07 -0.18 2.90
CA LYS A 24 -20.44 -0.73 2.92
C LYS A 24 -20.86 -1.20 1.52
N GLN A 25 -21.76 -2.19 1.44
CA GLN A 25 -22.31 -2.64 0.16
C GLN A 25 -22.99 -1.50 -0.61
N GLU A 26 -23.66 -0.58 0.09
CA GLU A 26 -24.27 0.61 -0.51
C GLU A 26 -23.23 1.54 -1.15
N ALA A 27 -22.07 1.71 -0.53
CA ALA A 27 -21.00 2.56 -1.06
C ALA A 27 -20.40 1.95 -2.33
N LEU A 28 -20.20 0.62 -2.35
CA LEU A 28 -19.75 -0.08 -3.57
C LEU A 28 -20.82 0.00 -4.67
N ALA A 29 -22.10 -0.11 -4.32
CA ALA A 29 -23.20 0.01 -5.26
C ALA A 29 -23.25 1.40 -5.90
N GLN A 30 -23.08 2.46 -5.10
CA GLN A 30 -22.98 3.83 -5.58
C GLN A 30 -21.78 4.03 -6.51
N ALA A 31 -20.61 3.49 -6.15
CA ALA A 31 -19.40 3.59 -6.99
C ALA A 31 -19.54 2.89 -8.35
N LEU A 32 -20.35 1.84 -8.41
CA LEU A 32 -20.64 1.08 -9.63
C LEU A 32 -21.89 1.59 -10.38
N GLY A 33 -22.65 2.52 -9.80
CA GLY A 33 -23.91 2.99 -10.38
C GLY A 33 -25.01 1.93 -10.44
N ILE A 34 -24.97 0.92 -9.56
CA ILE A 34 -25.93 -0.19 -9.51
C ILE A 34 -26.66 -0.20 -8.16
N SER A 35 -27.66 -1.08 -8.02
CA SER A 35 -28.37 -1.24 -6.75
C SER A 35 -27.55 -2.08 -5.75
N GLN A 36 -27.78 -1.87 -4.45
CA GLN A 36 -27.19 -2.68 -3.38
C GLN A 36 -27.52 -4.18 -3.54
N GLN A 37 -28.73 -4.48 -4.02
CA GLN A 37 -29.17 -5.86 -4.28
C GLN A 37 -28.32 -6.51 -5.38
N THR A 38 -27.96 -5.75 -6.42
CA THR A 38 -27.05 -6.22 -7.47
C THR A 38 -25.65 -6.47 -6.91
N VAL A 39 -25.13 -5.62 -6.03
CA VAL A 39 -23.85 -5.89 -5.33
C VAL A 39 -23.92 -7.17 -4.51
N SER A 40 -25.00 -7.38 -3.75
CA SER A 40 -25.19 -8.60 -2.98
C SER A 40 -25.24 -9.85 -3.88
N ALA A 41 -25.89 -9.75 -5.05
CA ALA A 41 -25.89 -10.83 -6.04
C ALA A 41 -24.49 -11.10 -6.61
N ILE A 42 -23.72 -10.05 -6.89
CA ILE A 42 -22.32 -10.15 -7.35
C ILE A 42 -21.46 -10.86 -6.29
N GLU A 43 -21.59 -10.50 -5.02
CA GLU A 43 -20.84 -11.11 -3.92
C GLU A 43 -21.20 -12.58 -3.66
N ASN A 44 -22.44 -12.97 -3.97
CA ASN A 44 -22.91 -14.35 -3.88
C ASN A 44 -22.65 -15.16 -5.17
N SER A 45 -22.10 -14.55 -6.22
CA SER A 45 -21.78 -15.24 -7.48
C SER A 45 -20.40 -15.88 -7.45
N GLU A 46 -20.32 -17.16 -7.81
CA GLU A 46 -19.04 -17.88 -7.92
C GLU A 46 -18.15 -17.29 -9.01
N THR A 47 -18.74 -16.88 -10.13
CA THR A 47 -18.07 -16.30 -11.29
C THR A 47 -18.65 -14.95 -11.66
N ILE A 48 -17.83 -14.07 -12.21
CA ILE A 48 -18.22 -12.73 -12.68
C ILE A 48 -17.53 -12.52 -14.02
N ASP A 49 -18.24 -11.87 -14.95
CA ASP A 49 -17.69 -11.47 -16.24
C ASP A 49 -16.47 -10.54 -16.06
N ASP A 50 -15.43 -10.72 -16.85
CA ASP A 50 -14.16 -10.00 -16.71
C ASP A 50 -14.35 -8.47 -16.83
N ALA A 51 -15.30 -8.03 -17.66
CA ALA A 51 -15.65 -6.61 -17.77
C ALA A 51 -16.19 -6.03 -16.46
N LYS A 52 -17.15 -6.73 -15.84
CA LYS A 52 -17.72 -6.34 -14.53
C LYS A 52 -16.70 -6.46 -13.41
N LEU A 53 -15.85 -7.48 -13.46
CA LEU A 53 -14.78 -7.66 -12.50
C LEU A 53 -13.77 -6.51 -12.55
N ALA A 54 -13.47 -5.99 -13.74
CA ALA A 54 -12.62 -4.81 -13.91
C ALA A 54 -13.25 -3.55 -13.31
N GLU A 55 -14.55 -3.34 -13.50
CA GLU A 55 -15.28 -2.23 -12.89
C GLU A 55 -15.29 -2.33 -11.36
N VAL A 56 -15.57 -3.53 -10.83
CA VAL A 56 -15.51 -3.79 -9.37
C VAL A 56 -14.11 -3.58 -8.82
N ALA A 57 -13.07 -4.06 -9.51
CA ALA A 57 -11.68 -3.85 -9.12
C ALA A 57 -11.32 -2.36 -9.08
N LYS A 58 -11.76 -1.59 -10.08
CA LYS A 58 -11.58 -0.14 -10.13
C LYS A 58 -12.31 0.57 -8.98
N ALA A 59 -13.57 0.20 -8.71
CA ALA A 59 -14.36 0.77 -7.62
C ALA A 59 -13.76 0.45 -6.23
N LEU A 60 -13.19 -0.75 -6.08
CA LEU A 60 -12.47 -1.14 -4.87
C LEU A 60 -11.04 -0.59 -4.83
N GLY A 61 -10.50 -0.02 -5.91
CA GLY A 61 -9.12 0.46 -5.98
C GLY A 61 -8.09 -0.65 -5.81
N VAL A 62 -8.30 -1.79 -6.48
CA VAL A 62 -7.38 -2.94 -6.55
C VAL A 62 -7.24 -3.41 -8.00
N SER A 63 -6.24 -4.24 -8.29
CA SER A 63 -6.15 -4.88 -9.61
C SER A 63 -7.10 -6.07 -9.73
N VAL A 64 -7.51 -6.41 -10.96
CA VAL A 64 -8.32 -7.62 -11.23
C VAL A 64 -7.58 -8.88 -10.77
N GLU A 65 -6.26 -8.92 -10.97
CA GLU A 65 -5.41 -10.01 -10.50
C GLU A 65 -5.41 -10.14 -8.98
N ALA A 66 -5.42 -9.01 -8.25
CA ALA A 66 -5.49 -9.04 -6.79
C ALA A 66 -6.78 -9.72 -6.30
N ILE A 67 -7.90 -9.51 -6.99
CA ILE A 67 -9.17 -10.20 -6.67
C ILE A 67 -9.06 -11.69 -7.03
N LYS A 68 -8.53 -12.04 -8.21
CA LYS A 68 -8.41 -13.44 -8.64
C LYS A 68 -7.46 -14.26 -7.73
N ASN A 69 -6.34 -13.66 -7.33
CA ASN A 69 -5.31 -14.27 -6.48
C ASN A 69 -5.53 -14.04 -4.98
N PHE A 70 -6.67 -13.43 -4.61
CA PHE A 70 -6.98 -13.20 -3.20
C PHE A 70 -7.12 -14.53 -2.45
N THR A 71 -6.33 -14.67 -1.39
CA THR A 71 -6.38 -15.74 -0.40
C THR A 71 -6.28 -15.14 1.00
N GLU A 72 -6.85 -15.82 2.00
CA GLU A 72 -6.81 -15.37 3.39
C GLU A 72 -5.35 -15.26 3.92
N GLU A 73 -4.43 -16.10 3.43
CA GLU A 73 -2.99 -16.03 3.77
C GLU A 73 -2.28 -14.85 3.09
N ASN A 74 -2.55 -14.59 1.79
CA ASN A 74 -2.00 -13.42 1.10
C ASN A 74 -2.47 -12.11 1.74
N MET A 75 -3.66 -12.12 2.35
CA MET A 75 -4.20 -11.00 3.10
C MET A 75 -3.44 -10.77 4.42
N ILE A 76 -3.08 -11.81 5.16
CA ILE A 76 -2.22 -11.68 6.36
C ILE A 76 -0.87 -11.04 5.96
N ASN A 77 -0.28 -11.50 4.85
CA ASN A 77 0.96 -10.93 4.33
C ASN A 77 0.80 -9.48 3.86
N TYR A 78 -0.32 -9.13 3.21
CA TYR A 78 -0.61 -7.76 2.80
C TYR A 78 -0.82 -6.83 4.00
N PHE A 79 -1.56 -7.25 5.03
CA PHE A 79 -1.73 -6.45 6.26
C PHE A 79 -0.42 -6.27 7.01
N ASN A 80 0.36 -7.33 7.17
CA ASN A 80 1.68 -7.23 7.78
C ASN A 80 2.57 -6.28 6.97
N SER A 81 2.53 -6.35 5.64
CA SER A 81 3.30 -5.45 4.77
C SER A 81 2.76 -4.01 4.76
N PHE A 82 1.46 -3.78 4.95
CA PHE A 82 0.89 -2.43 4.95
C PHE A 82 1.19 -1.69 6.27
N TYR A 83 1.23 -2.41 7.38
CA TYR A 83 1.57 -1.86 8.69
C TYR A 83 3.09 -1.79 8.95
N ASP A 84 3.88 -2.72 8.39
CA ASP A 84 5.33 -2.75 8.54
C ASP A 84 6.08 -2.03 7.40
N ASN A 85 5.42 -1.77 6.26
CA ASN A 85 6.02 -1.10 5.10
C ASN A 85 5.08 -0.09 4.44
N SER A 86 4.78 1.01 5.14
CA SER A 86 4.24 2.24 4.52
C SER A 86 5.16 2.87 3.45
N PHE A 87 6.27 2.21 3.11
CA PHE A 87 7.26 2.65 2.14
C PHE A 87 7.42 1.77 0.89
N ALA A 88 6.85 0.54 0.84
CA ALA A 88 7.36 -0.46 -0.11
C ALA A 88 6.42 -0.94 -1.23
N HIS A 89 5.11 -0.70 -1.21
CA HIS A 89 4.28 -1.28 -2.28
C HIS A 89 2.97 -0.55 -2.60
N GLY A 90 3.05 0.41 -3.52
CA GLY A 90 1.86 1.02 -4.11
C GLY A 90 2.21 2.14 -5.06
N THR A 91 2.44 1.80 -6.33
CA THR A 91 2.28 2.70 -7.48
C THR A 91 3.02 4.05 -7.40
N MET A 92 4.30 4.07 -7.79
CA MET A 92 4.98 5.20 -8.50
C MET A 92 6.50 4.98 -8.44
N SER A 93 7.08 4.39 -9.49
CA SER A 93 8.49 4.66 -9.81
C SER A 93 8.53 6.01 -10.54
N PRO A 94 8.90 7.11 -9.83
CA PRO A 94 9.85 8.04 -10.41
C PRO A 94 10.85 8.62 -9.40
N TYR A 95 11.17 7.91 -8.30
CA TYR A 95 12.30 8.26 -7.44
C TYR A 95 13.43 7.25 -7.60
N TYR A 96 13.90 7.07 -8.83
CA TYR A 96 15.32 6.78 -9.01
C TYR A 96 16.09 8.01 -8.54
N CYS A 97 16.33 8.12 -7.24
CA CYS A 97 17.56 8.79 -6.82
C CYS A 97 18.67 7.98 -7.48
N THR A 98 19.34 8.55 -8.47
CA THR A 98 20.58 8.00 -9.07
C THR A 98 21.75 7.99 -8.07
N PHE A 99 21.48 8.38 -6.83
CA PHE A 99 22.39 8.38 -5.70
C PHE A 99 21.75 7.58 -4.56
N ASN A 100 22.56 6.86 -3.79
CA ASN A 100 22.13 6.21 -2.57
C ASN A 100 21.81 7.30 -1.51
N PRO A 101 20.59 7.36 -0.96
CA PRO A 101 20.21 8.37 0.03
C PRO A 101 21.11 8.35 1.28
N ILE A 102 21.66 7.18 1.64
CA ILE A 102 22.60 7.04 2.76
C ILE A 102 23.85 7.87 2.51
N ASP A 103 24.38 7.89 1.28
CA ASP A 103 25.59 8.64 0.94
C ASP A 103 25.36 10.15 1.11
N LYS A 104 24.14 10.65 0.83
CA LYS A 104 23.78 12.06 1.06
C LYS A 104 23.63 12.42 2.52
N VAL A 105 23.17 11.48 3.35
CA VAL A 105 23.13 11.67 4.81
C VAL A 105 24.55 11.72 5.37
N VAL A 106 25.44 10.85 4.90
CA VAL A 106 26.86 10.86 5.31
C VAL A 106 27.54 12.17 4.89
N GLU A 107 27.34 12.62 3.65
CA GLU A 107 27.87 13.90 3.15
C GLU A 107 27.39 15.10 3.99
N LEU A 108 26.13 15.09 4.42
CA LEU A 108 25.58 16.14 5.30
C LEU A 108 26.22 16.11 6.68
N LEU A 109 26.40 14.92 7.27
CA LEU A 109 27.04 14.76 8.58
C LEU A 109 28.50 15.23 8.57
N GLU A 110 29.25 14.92 7.52
CA GLU A 110 30.63 15.40 7.35
C GLU A 110 30.71 16.92 7.28
N ARG A 111 29.81 17.57 6.52
CA ARG A 111 29.74 19.03 6.45
C ARG A 111 29.36 19.67 7.78
N MET A 112 28.41 19.10 8.50
CA MET A 112 28.03 19.58 9.84
C MET A 112 29.20 19.46 10.82
N LEU A 113 29.91 18.33 10.80
CA LEU A 113 31.09 18.12 11.64
C LEU A 113 32.19 19.15 11.35
N GLN A 114 32.40 19.48 10.07
CA GLN A 114 33.37 20.49 9.67
C GLN A 114 32.97 21.89 10.16
N ALA A 115 31.71 22.27 10.00
CA ALA A 115 31.19 23.54 10.48
C ALA A 115 31.32 23.69 12.01
N GLU A 116 31.08 22.62 12.77
CA GLU A 116 31.29 22.61 14.22
C GLU A 116 32.78 22.78 14.58
N LYS A 117 33.69 22.10 13.88
CA LYS A 117 35.14 22.26 14.11
C LYS A 117 35.62 23.67 13.82
N GLU A 118 35.20 24.27 12.72
CA GLU A 118 35.56 25.64 12.35
C GLU A 118 35.03 26.66 13.36
N LYS A 119 33.81 26.45 13.86
CA LYS A 119 33.23 27.28 14.92
C LYS A 119 34.02 27.17 16.22
N VAL A 120 34.40 25.96 16.62
CA VAL A 120 35.25 25.75 17.81
C VAL A 120 36.61 26.42 17.64
N GLU A 121 37.26 26.28 16.48
CA GLU A 121 38.55 26.92 16.21
C GLU A 121 38.45 28.45 16.23
N TYR A 122 37.38 29.02 15.67
CA TYR A 122 37.12 30.45 15.73
C TYR A 122 36.93 30.94 17.18
N LEU A 123 36.18 30.19 17.99
CA LEU A 123 36.00 30.49 19.41
C LEU A 123 37.32 30.37 20.19
N GLU A 124 38.15 29.37 19.89
CA GLU A 124 39.48 29.22 20.49
C GLU A 124 40.41 30.38 20.13
N LYS A 125 40.37 30.89 18.89
CA LYS A 125 41.14 32.08 18.47
C LYS A 125 40.70 33.32 19.24
N LEU A 126 39.39 33.56 19.34
CA LEU A 126 38.84 34.67 20.14
C LEU A 126 39.21 34.57 21.63
N LEU A 127 39.30 33.36 22.18
CA LEU A 127 39.73 33.13 23.55
C LEU A 127 41.24 33.35 23.75
N LYS A 128 42.07 33.12 22.73
CA LYS A 128 43.52 33.33 22.77
C LYS A 128 43.94 34.79 22.52
N GLU A 129 43.08 35.58 21.89
CA GLU A 129 43.28 37.03 21.67
C GLU A 129 42.85 37.89 22.89
N LYS A 130 42.40 37.25 23.97
CA LYS A 130 42.07 37.87 25.26
C LYS A 130 43.18 37.67 26.28
#